data_AF-A0A938F399-F1
#
_entry.id   AF-A0A938F399-F1
#
_cell.length_a   1.000
_cell.length_b   1.000
_cell.length_c   1.000
_cell.angle_alpha   90.00
_cell.angle_beta   90.00
_cell.angle_gamma   90.00
#
_symmetry.space_group_name_H-M   'P 1'
#
loop_
_entity.id
_entity.type
_entity.pdbx_description
1 polymer ?
#
loop_
_entity_poly.entity_id
_entity_poly.type
_entity_poly.pdbx_seq_one_letter_code
_entity_poly.pdbx_strand_id
1 'polypeptide(L)'
;MQRTSVLFVCVHNAGRSQMAAGFLQHLAANSVEVRSAGSAPADSINPAVAIAMKEEGIDLGAQRPKILTDEAVVASDVVITMGCGDVCPIYPGKRYLDWKLDDPAGQGIDAIRPIRDQIKSLVKELISTL
;
A
#
# COMPACT_ATOMS: atom_id res chain seq x y z
N MET A 1 4.60 -4.67 24.17
CA MET A 1 4.31 -5.49 22.97
C MET A 1 4.71 -4.70 21.75
N GLN A 2 5.52 -5.26 20.84
CA GLN A 2 5.77 -4.61 19.54
C GLN A 2 4.49 -4.65 18.71
N ARG A 3 4.23 -3.59 17.95
CA ARG A 3 3.10 -3.51 17.03
C ARG A 3 3.45 -4.26 15.76
N THR A 4 2.53 -5.07 15.24
CA THR A 4 2.70 -5.73 13.94
C THR A 4 2.95 -4.66 12.88
N SER A 5 3.91 -4.90 12.02
CA SER A 5 4.36 -3.97 11.00
C SER A 5 4.08 -4.49 9.60
N VAL A 6 3.41 -3.68 8.78
CA VAL A 6 2.94 -4.05 7.44
C VAL A 6 3.55 -3.14 6.39
N LEU A 7 4.15 -3.73 5.36
CA LEU A 7 4.70 -3.03 4.21
C LEU A 7 3.89 -3.32 2.94
N PHE A 8 3.41 -2.27 2.29
CA PHE A 8 2.74 -2.33 1.00
C PHE A 8 3.68 -1.91 -0.13
N VAL A 9 3.85 -2.76 -1.15
CA VAL A 9 4.77 -2.51 -2.27
C VAL A 9 4.03 -2.54 -3.60
N CYS A 10 4.22 -1.51 -4.43
CA CYS A 10 3.83 -1.55 -5.85
C CYS A 10 4.99 -1.00 -6.71
N VAL A 11 4.77 -0.74 -8.00
CA VAL A 11 5.85 -0.19 -8.86
C VAL A 11 6.19 1.25 -8.46
N HIS A 12 5.22 2.16 -8.57
CA HIS A 12 5.47 3.60 -8.47
C HIS A 12 5.32 4.22 -7.08
N ASN A 13 4.86 3.45 -6.09
CA ASN A 13 4.47 3.97 -4.78
C ASN A 13 3.56 5.22 -4.81
N ALA A 14 2.74 5.34 -5.85
CA ALA A 14 1.90 6.51 -6.12
C ALA A 14 0.41 6.17 -6.24
N GLY A 15 0.05 4.88 -6.09
CA GLY A 15 -1.32 4.40 -6.27
C GLY A 15 -1.70 3.29 -5.30
N ARG A 16 -1.73 2.04 -5.77
CA ARG A 16 -2.17 0.85 -5.00
C ARG A 16 -1.59 0.78 -3.57
N SER A 17 -0.27 0.87 -3.43
CA SER A 17 0.40 0.82 -2.12
C SER A 17 0.06 2.00 -1.20
N GLN A 18 -0.22 3.18 -1.75
CA GLN A 18 -0.59 4.37 -0.99
C GLN A 18 -2.04 4.28 -0.51
N MET A 19 -2.95 3.79 -1.36
CA MET A 19 -4.33 3.51 -0.97
C MET A 19 -4.37 2.47 0.15
N ALA A 20 -3.64 1.36 -0.01
CA ALA A 20 -3.61 0.29 0.99
C ALA A 20 -3.04 0.76 2.33
N ALA A 21 -1.94 1.52 2.31
CA ALA A 21 -1.37 2.11 3.52
C ALA A 21 -2.32 3.11 4.18
N GLY A 22 -2.97 3.98 3.40
CA GLY A 22 -3.95 4.94 3.90
C GLY A 22 -5.13 4.25 4.58
N PHE A 23 -5.70 3.21 3.95
CA PHE A 23 -6.79 2.44 4.55
C PHE A 23 -6.37 1.72 5.82
N LEU A 24 -5.20 1.07 5.83
CA LEU A 24 -4.76 0.34 7.01
C LEU A 24 -4.51 1.28 8.19
N GLN A 25 -3.88 2.44 7.96
CA GLN A 25 -3.72 3.47 8.98
C GLN A 25 -5.07 3.99 9.49
N HIS A 26 -6.01 4.23 8.57
CA HIS A 26 -7.33 4.75 8.91
C HIS A 26 -8.17 3.75 9.73
N LEU A 27 -8.11 2.46 9.38
CA LEU A 27 -8.96 1.41 9.97
C LEU A 27 -8.34 0.72 11.20
N ALA A 28 -7.02 0.58 11.25
CA ALA A 28 -6.31 -0.03 12.38
C ALA A 28 -5.75 0.99 13.39
N ALA A 29 -5.82 2.29 13.06
CA ALA A 29 -5.30 3.37 13.90
C ALA A 29 -3.86 3.07 14.37
N ASN A 30 -3.61 3.13 15.68
CA ASN A 30 -2.28 2.98 16.26
C ASN A 30 -1.90 1.52 16.57
N SER A 31 -2.70 0.51 16.21
CA SER A 31 -2.38 -0.89 16.55
C SER A 31 -1.34 -1.53 15.62
N VAL A 32 -1.17 -0.98 14.41
CA VAL A 32 -0.28 -1.50 13.36
C VAL A 32 0.68 -0.41 12.90
N GLU A 33 1.95 -0.77 12.68
CA GLU A 33 2.89 0.12 12.00
C GLU A 33 2.77 -0.07 10.48
N VAL A 34 2.51 1.00 9.73
CA VAL A 34 2.19 0.92 8.31
C VAL A 34 3.24 1.62 7.46
N ARG A 35 3.79 0.89 6.48
CA ARG A 35 4.76 1.40 5.52
C ARG A 35 4.28 1.15 4.10
N SER A 36 4.75 1.96 3.16
CA SER A 36 4.59 1.72 1.73
C SER A 36 5.88 2.07 1.00
N ALA A 37 6.18 1.35 -0.08
CA ALA A 37 7.33 1.62 -0.94
C ALA A 37 7.06 1.25 -2.40
N GLY A 38 8.01 1.54 -3.28
CA GLY A 38 7.93 1.23 -4.70
C GLY A 38 9.25 0.79 -5.30
N SER A 39 9.22 -0.12 -6.26
CA SER A 39 10.42 -0.57 -6.97
C SER A 39 10.98 0.49 -7.92
N ALA A 40 10.12 1.35 -8.47
CA ALA A 40 10.47 2.49 -9.31
C ALA A 40 9.55 3.67 -8.99
N PRO A 41 9.77 4.39 -7.86
CA PRO A 41 8.87 5.43 -7.38
C PRO A 41 8.64 6.55 -8.40
N ALA A 42 7.41 7.05 -8.48
CA ALA A 42 7.10 8.27 -9.22
C ALA A 42 7.49 9.53 -8.42
N ASP A 43 7.47 10.70 -9.04
CA ASP A 43 7.81 11.95 -8.37
C ASP A 43 6.74 12.42 -7.36
N SER A 44 5.49 12.00 -7.56
CA SER A 44 4.35 12.40 -6.73
C SER A 44 3.25 11.35 -6.70
N ILE A 45 2.35 11.48 -5.72
CA ILE A 45 1.12 10.66 -5.64
C ILE A 45 0.25 10.94 -6.85
N ASN A 46 -0.36 9.90 -7.44
CA ASN A 46 -1.30 10.08 -8.53
C ASN A 46 -2.48 10.97 -8.06
N PRO A 47 -2.74 12.12 -8.71
CA PRO A 47 -3.80 13.04 -8.28
C PRO A 47 -5.17 12.38 -8.19
N ALA A 48 -5.50 11.48 -9.12
CA ALA A 48 -6.79 10.80 -9.12
C ALA A 48 -6.90 9.78 -7.97
N VAL A 49 -5.78 9.21 -7.51
CA VAL A 49 -5.72 8.41 -6.27
C VAL A 49 -5.94 9.28 -5.05
N ALA A 50 -5.30 10.45 -4.98
CA ALA A 50 -5.47 11.38 -3.87
C ALA A 50 -6.94 11.85 -3.76
N ILE A 51 -7.59 12.14 -4.88
CA ILE A 51 -9.02 12.49 -4.90
C ILE A 51 -9.88 11.31 -4.43
N ALA A 52 -9.66 10.10 -4.98
CA ALA A 52 -10.44 8.92 -4.63
C ALA A 52 -10.31 8.54 -3.14
N MET A 53 -9.14 8.74 -2.53
CA MET A 53 -8.94 8.50 -1.09
C MET A 53 -9.56 9.61 -0.23
N LYS A 54 -9.58 10.85 -0.70
CA LYS A 54 -10.24 11.95 -0.01
C LYS A 54 -11.75 11.77 0.06
N GLU A 55 -12.37 11.13 -0.94
CA GLU A 55 -13.79 10.71 -0.88
C GLU A 55 -14.08 9.79 0.31
N GLU A 56 -13.08 9.01 0.73
CA GLU A 56 -13.14 8.11 1.89
C GLU A 56 -12.67 8.78 3.20
N GLY A 57 -12.42 10.10 3.19
CA GLY A 57 -11.92 10.85 4.34
C GLY A 57 -10.44 10.63 4.65
N ILE A 58 -9.66 10.08 3.72
CA ILE A 58 -8.23 9.81 3.88
C ILE A 58 -7.41 10.79 3.04
N ASP A 59 -6.63 11.65 3.71
CA ASP A 59 -5.76 12.61 3.05
C ASP A 59 -4.36 12.02 2.80
N LEU A 60 -3.97 11.92 1.53
CA LEU A 60 -2.64 11.48 1.11
C LEU A 60 -1.69 12.64 0.79
N GLY A 61 -2.08 13.91 0.99
CA GLY A 61 -1.32 15.09 0.57
C GLY A 61 0.08 15.22 1.20
N ALA A 62 0.28 14.67 2.40
CA ALA A 62 1.58 14.61 3.07
C ALA A 62 2.44 13.40 2.64
N GLN A 63 1.85 12.42 1.94
CA GLN A 63 2.58 11.22 1.51
C GLN A 63 3.45 11.51 0.30
N ARG A 64 4.58 10.82 0.22
CA ARG A 64 5.51 10.89 -0.92
C ARG A 64 5.87 9.47 -1.36
N PRO A 65 5.93 9.21 -2.68
CA PRO A 65 6.51 7.97 -3.18
C PRO A 65 7.93 7.78 -2.64
N LYS A 66 8.26 6.56 -2.23
CA LYS A 66 9.58 6.22 -1.68
C LYS A 66 10.08 4.89 -2.23
N ILE A 67 11.39 4.79 -2.40
CA ILE A 67 12.06 3.59 -2.92
C ILE A 67 11.94 2.43 -1.94
N LEU A 68 11.74 1.22 -2.47
CA LEU A 68 11.84 -0.01 -1.69
C LEU A 68 13.29 -0.23 -1.29
N THR A 69 13.52 -0.41 0.01
CA THR A 69 14.83 -0.75 0.56
C THR A 69 14.74 -2.05 1.35
N ASP A 70 15.88 -2.73 1.48
CA ASP A 70 15.99 -3.96 2.26
C ASP A 70 15.60 -3.73 3.72
N GLU A 71 15.98 -2.60 4.29
CA GLU A 71 15.64 -2.23 5.67
C GLU A 71 14.12 -2.11 5.87
N ALA A 72 13.40 -1.59 4.87
CA ALA A 72 11.94 -1.50 4.94
C ALA A 72 11.29 -2.89 4.98
N VAL A 73 11.84 -3.86 4.24
CA VAL A 73 11.35 -5.25 4.26
C VAL A 73 11.73 -5.94 5.57
N VAL A 74 12.99 -5.78 6.02
CA VAL A 74 13.50 -6.34 7.28
C VAL A 74 12.74 -5.80 8.49
N ALA A 75 12.34 -4.53 8.47
CA ALA A 75 11.57 -3.91 9.55
C ALA A 75 10.08 -4.28 9.56
N SER A 76 9.60 -5.07 8.59
CA SER A 76 8.19 -5.44 8.44
C SER A 76 7.91 -6.92 8.72
N ASP A 77 6.80 -7.22 9.40
CA ASP A 77 6.35 -8.58 9.69
C ASP A 77 5.54 -9.17 8.53
N VAL A 78 4.74 -8.30 7.88
CA VAL A 78 3.91 -8.64 6.72
C VAL A 78 4.30 -7.77 5.54
N VAL A 79 4.55 -8.38 4.39
CA VAL A 79 4.92 -7.72 3.14
C VAL A 79 3.89 -8.06 2.07
N ILE A 80 3.29 -7.03 1.47
CA ILE A 80 2.18 -7.17 0.53
C ILE A 80 2.60 -6.57 -0.80
N THR A 81 2.69 -7.41 -1.83
CA THR A 81 3.05 -7.01 -3.20
C THR A 81 1.81 -6.74 -4.03
N MET A 82 1.88 -5.70 -4.86
CA MET A 82 0.78 -5.24 -5.73
C MET A 82 1.33 -4.91 -7.11
N GLY A 83 1.70 -5.94 -7.86
CA GLY A 83 2.13 -5.82 -9.25
C GLY A 83 3.56 -5.28 -9.45
N CYS A 84 4.42 -5.31 -8.43
CA CYS A 84 5.85 -5.06 -8.61
C CYS A 84 6.58 -6.24 -9.27
N GLY A 85 6.02 -7.46 -9.25
CA GLY A 85 6.71 -8.67 -9.72
C GLY A 85 7.78 -9.14 -8.73
N ASP A 86 8.82 -9.82 -9.22
CA ASP A 86 9.87 -10.48 -8.41
C ASP A 86 10.95 -9.52 -7.88
N VAL A 87 10.75 -8.21 -7.95
CA VAL A 87 11.70 -7.21 -7.42
C VAL A 87 11.74 -7.14 -5.90
N CYS A 88 10.79 -7.77 -5.21
CA CYS A 88 10.79 -7.79 -3.75
C CYS A 88 11.74 -8.89 -3.23
N PRO A 89 12.82 -8.52 -2.52
CA PRO A 89 13.69 -9.50 -1.87
C PRO A 89 12.91 -10.30 -0.81
N ILE A 90 13.08 -11.62 -0.82
CA ILE A 90 12.41 -12.54 0.10
C ILE A 90 13.32 -12.82 1.30
N TYR A 91 12.90 -12.32 2.46
CA TYR A 91 13.51 -12.60 3.75
C TYR A 91 12.71 -13.65 4.54
N PRO A 92 13.38 -14.62 5.19
CA PRO A 92 12.72 -15.62 6.03
C PRO A 92 12.07 -15.00 7.27
N GLY A 93 11.05 -15.68 7.82
CA GLY A 93 10.37 -15.26 9.05
C GLY A 93 9.34 -14.13 8.85
N LYS A 94 9.00 -13.79 7.60
CA LYS A 94 8.00 -12.79 7.25
C LYS A 94 6.84 -13.41 6.48
N ARG A 95 5.65 -12.83 6.62
CA ARG A 95 4.46 -13.23 5.87
C ARG A 95 4.37 -12.42 4.59
N TYR A 96 4.40 -13.10 3.43
CA TYR A 96 4.24 -12.46 2.13
C TYR A 96 2.84 -12.72 1.58
N LEU A 97 2.20 -11.68 1.05
CA LEU A 97 0.93 -11.78 0.32
C LEU A 97 1.09 -11.09 -1.03
N ASP A 98 0.49 -11.67 -2.07
CA ASP A 98 0.43 -11.05 -3.40
C ASP A 98 -1.02 -10.68 -3.72
N TRP A 99 -1.26 -9.38 -3.87
CA TRP A 99 -2.57 -8.82 -4.22
C TRP A 99 -2.59 -8.47 -5.70
N LYS A 100 -3.31 -9.28 -6.47
CA LYS A 100 -3.53 -9.05 -7.90
C LYS A 100 -4.58 -7.95 -8.08
N LEU A 101 -4.10 -6.77 -8.44
CA LEU A 101 -4.89 -5.56 -8.63
C LEU A 101 -4.56 -4.94 -9.98
N ASP A 102 -5.58 -4.43 -10.65
CA ASP A 102 -5.43 -3.67 -11.89
C ASP A 102 -4.54 -2.44 -11.68
N ASP A 103 -3.83 -2.02 -12.73
CA ASP A 103 -2.92 -0.88 -12.63
C ASP A 103 -3.67 0.44 -12.85
N PRO A 104 -3.73 1.35 -11.85
CA PRO A 104 -4.40 2.65 -11.99
C PRO A 104 -3.58 3.67 -12.80
N ALA A 105 -2.39 3.31 -13.30
CA ALA A 105 -1.50 4.24 -13.99
C ALA A 105 -2.16 4.79 -15.27
N GLY A 106 -2.15 6.12 -15.43
CA GLY A 106 -2.75 6.80 -16.58
C GLY A 106 -4.28 6.78 -16.63
N GLN A 107 -4.95 6.18 -15.66
CA GLN A 107 -6.40 6.09 -15.61
C GLN A 107 -7.04 7.27 -14.86
N GLY A 108 -8.27 7.60 -15.23
CA GLY A 108 -9.09 8.60 -14.55
C GLY A 108 -9.69 8.08 -13.24
N ILE A 109 -10.29 8.99 -12.47
CA ILE A 109 -10.87 8.69 -11.15
C ILE A 109 -11.89 7.55 -11.18
N ASP A 110 -12.72 7.46 -12.22
CA ASP A 110 -13.77 6.43 -12.31
C ASP A 110 -13.22 5.01 -12.36
N ALA A 111 -12.04 4.82 -12.96
CA ALA A 111 -11.36 3.52 -12.97
C ALA A 111 -10.56 3.25 -11.69
N ILE A 112 -10.21 4.30 -10.94
CA ILE A 112 -9.50 4.17 -9.66
C ILE A 112 -10.45 3.79 -8.53
N ARG A 113 -11.69 4.28 -8.51
CA ARG A 113 -12.70 3.93 -7.49
C ARG A 113 -12.89 2.42 -7.29
N PRO A 114 -13.09 1.58 -8.31
CA PRO A 114 -13.22 0.14 -8.10
C PRO A 114 -11.94 -0.49 -7.52
N ILE A 115 -10.74 -0.03 -7.95
CA ILE A 115 -9.46 -0.49 -7.41
C ILE A 115 -9.35 -0.10 -5.93
N ARG A 116 -9.72 1.14 -5.58
CA ARG A 116 -9.77 1.63 -4.19
C ARG A 116 -10.69 0.76 -3.34
N ASP A 117 -11.88 0.46 -3.82
CA ASP A 117 -12.88 -0.31 -3.07
C ASP A 117 -12.46 -1.77 -2.88
N GLN A 118 -11.81 -2.35 -3.88
CA GLN A 118 -11.18 -3.67 -3.77
C GLN A 118 -10.06 -3.66 -2.73
N ILE A 119 -9.17 -2.66 -2.76
CA ILE A 119 -8.09 -2.52 -1.76
C ILE A 119 -8.68 -2.35 -0.36
N LYS A 120 -9.74 -1.57 -0.19
CA LYS A 120 -10.42 -1.39 1.10
C LYS A 120 -10.92 -2.72 1.66
N SER A 121 -11.49 -3.57 0.81
CA SER A 121 -11.96 -4.90 1.20
C SER A 121 -10.80 -5.80 1.63
N LEU A 122 -9.72 -5.85 0.82
CA LEU A 122 -8.51 -6.62 1.14
C LEU A 122 -7.83 -6.15 2.44
N VAL A 123 -7.83 -4.85 2.72
CA VAL A 123 -7.30 -4.31 3.98
C VAL A 123 -8.16 -4.73 5.17
N LYS A 124 -9.49 -4.76 5.05
CA LYS A 124 -10.35 -5.25 6.12
C LYS A 124 -10.12 -6.73 6.42
N GLU A 125 -9.95 -7.54 5.38
CA GLU A 125 -9.58 -8.96 5.51
C GLU A 125 -8.19 -9.12 6.12
N LEU A 126 -7.22 -8.28 5.74
CA LEU A 126 -5.90 -8.28 6.35
C LEU A 126 -6.00 -8.04 7.86
N ILE A 127 -6.74 -7.02 8.29
CA ILE A 127 -6.88 -6.65 9.71
C ILE A 127 -7.43 -7.80 10.55
N SER A 128 -8.36 -8.63 10.03
CA SER A 128 -8.88 -9.78 10.79
C SER A 128 -7.87 -10.91 10.97
N THR A 129 -6.71 -10.83 10.31
CA THR A 129 -5.64 -11.84 10.32
C THR A 129 -4.32 -11.32 10.89
N LEU A 130 -4.27 -10.07 11.37
CA LEU A 130 -3.13 -9.46 12.05
C LEU A 130 -3.22 -9.70 13.56
#